data_AF-A0A815V486-F1
#
_entry.id   AF-A0A815V486-F1
#
_cell.length_a   1.000
_cell.length_b   1.000
_cell.length_c   1.000
_cell.angle_alpha   90.00
_cell.angle_beta   90.00
_cell.angle_gamma   90.00
#
_symmetry.space_group_name_H-M   'P 1'
#
loop_
_entity.id
_entity.type
_entity.pdbx_description
1 polymer ?
#
loop_
_entity_poly.entity_id
_entity_poly.type
_entity_poly.pdbx_seq_one_letter_code
_entity_poly.pdbx_strand_id
1 'polypeptide(L)'
;MVKITRIIIELAVTAIIVGVMVLSFVYFTGRLKQKTFPTEYSTNKIIGTTTIGSTTTVTSTIVQSTYSSALDIASAIYIRPDDLWFGGFYYYQAIEINVITTGMYSISSTSDTLDTQGFLYNGSFNTSFPGHNLILFDDDSGGNKQFILIAHLQKATKYILFITTYLENKIGAFTITASGPAIVTFSAINLSSAESGVVSNYSSSLTTSSQSYNRLEQSSESVNYYQAIEISVSVTGVYTIGIDSSMDTYGYLYNNTFDSVDPNRNLLLFDDDSGGNGQFMLKYALQATQKYILIATTYDEKITGEFSVTSLGPSTILFSSVNSTVIRSEYSSYLAMYSEHFTRPFTEGQYKYFYTIIETHVSMTRTYRIRSSGLVDTFAYLYLGTFDPALPTQNLVFFDNDSGGNRQFMLTCLLQTITKYLLVVTTANQQNTGSFSIIGLGEGPINFAPLNISNSSANVESMYSSSLTNDSHLFCRENTCSEATYYYQAVELNISITGTYILFSSSGMDTVGYLYQDVFNASSVQSNLINFNDDGSIYINQFMLQVVLEAMTKYILVVTTYNEYDTGSFSIVVLGDGTVGFAEVEET
;
A
#
# COMPACT_ATOMS: atom_id res chain seq x y z
N MET A 1 -5.61 -16.44 28.79
CA MET A 1 -4.25 -16.78 28.28
C MET A 1 -3.87 -15.97 27.05
N VAL A 2 -4.69 -15.89 26.00
CA VAL A 2 -4.36 -15.20 24.73
C VAL A 2 -4.03 -13.70 24.87
N LYS A 3 -4.66 -12.96 25.80
CA LYS A 3 -4.34 -11.54 26.05
C LYS A 3 -2.94 -11.31 26.64
N ILE A 4 -2.41 -12.28 27.41
CA ILE A 4 -1.09 -12.16 28.04
C ILE A 4 0.00 -12.41 26.99
N THR A 5 -0.22 -13.36 26.07
CA THR A 5 0.71 -13.66 24.98
C THR A 5 0.86 -12.47 24.02
N ARG A 6 -0.22 -11.74 23.72
CA ARG A 6 -0.18 -10.56 22.85
C ARG A 6 0.62 -9.39 23.46
N ILE A 7 0.46 -9.14 24.75
CA ILE A 7 1.22 -8.10 25.47
C ILE A 7 2.72 -8.45 25.55
N ILE A 8 3.06 -9.74 25.70
CA ILE A 8 4.46 -10.19 25.72
C ILE A 8 5.12 -10.02 24.35
N ILE A 9 4.40 -10.28 23.26
CA ILE A 9 4.92 -10.09 21.90
C ILE A 9 5.11 -8.60 21.58
N GLU A 10 4.16 -7.73 21.92
CA GLU A 10 4.28 -6.28 21.70
C GLU A 10 5.43 -5.67 22.53
N LEU A 11 5.64 -6.12 23.77
CA LEU A 11 6.78 -5.69 24.58
C LEU A 11 8.12 -6.20 24.01
N ALA A 12 8.15 -7.42 23.47
CA ALA A 12 9.36 -7.99 22.87
C ALA A 12 9.75 -7.26 21.57
N VAL A 13 8.78 -6.93 20.72
CA VAL A 13 9.01 -6.16 19.47
C VAL A 13 9.48 -4.74 19.80
N THR A 14 8.87 -4.09 20.79
CA THR A 14 9.28 -2.74 21.24
C THR A 14 10.71 -2.75 21.81
N ALA A 15 11.07 -3.76 22.60
CA ALA A 15 12.43 -3.90 23.14
C ALA A 15 13.48 -4.16 22.05
N ILE A 16 13.14 -4.90 21.00
CA ILE A 16 14.04 -5.14 19.85
C ILE A 16 14.24 -3.84 19.05
N ILE A 17 13.18 -3.07 18.81
CA ILE A 17 13.27 -1.79 18.10
C ILE A 17 14.13 -0.78 18.88
N VAL A 18 13.92 -0.67 20.20
CA VAL A 18 14.76 0.19 21.06
C VAL A 18 16.21 -0.31 21.10
N GLY A 19 16.43 -1.62 21.15
CA GLY A 19 17.76 -2.22 21.09
C GLY A 19 18.51 -1.92 19.79
N VAL A 20 17.83 -1.98 18.64
CA VAL A 20 18.41 -1.66 17.33
C VAL A 20 18.68 -0.16 17.17
N MET A 21 17.81 0.71 17.71
CA MET A 21 18.06 2.15 17.74
C MET A 21 19.26 2.52 18.62
N VAL A 22 19.39 1.92 19.81
CA VAL A 22 20.52 2.14 20.72
C VAL A 22 21.82 1.60 20.12
N LEU A 23 21.81 0.42 19.47
CA LEU A 23 22.99 -0.09 18.78
C LEU A 23 23.41 0.81 17.61
N SER A 24 22.46 1.35 16.85
CA SER A 24 22.73 2.26 15.74
C SER A 24 23.28 3.60 16.23
N PHE A 25 22.78 4.11 17.36
CA PHE A 25 23.28 5.32 18.00
C PHE A 25 24.69 5.15 18.61
N VAL A 26 24.98 3.99 19.20
CA VAL A 26 26.33 3.64 19.69
C VAL A 26 27.31 3.39 18.54
N TYR A 27 26.87 2.81 17.43
CA TYR A 27 27.69 2.60 16.24
C TYR A 27 28.01 3.92 15.52
N PHE A 28 27.08 4.89 15.54
CA PHE A 28 27.26 6.20 14.92
C PHE A 28 28.13 7.13 15.79
N THR A 29 27.92 7.16 17.11
CA THR A 29 28.76 7.94 18.05
C THR A 29 30.17 7.36 18.19
N GLY A 30 30.36 6.05 17.98
CA GLY A 30 31.66 5.39 17.96
C GLY A 30 32.57 5.76 16.78
N ARG A 31 32.03 6.32 15.68
CA ARG A 31 32.80 6.74 14.49
C ARG A 31 33.09 8.25 14.42
N LEU A 32 32.54 9.06 15.32
CA LEU A 32 32.77 10.51 15.39
C LEU A 32 33.78 10.95 16.47
N LYS A 33 34.59 10.03 17.01
CA LYS A 33 35.83 10.45 17.68
C LYS A 33 36.88 10.75 16.63
N GLN A 34 37.00 12.03 16.30
CA GLN A 34 38.18 12.64 15.69
C GLN A 34 39.44 11.96 16.24
N LYS A 35 40.27 11.47 15.32
CA LYS A 35 41.62 11.02 15.61
C LYS A 35 42.42 12.27 16.01
N THR A 36 42.41 12.60 17.29
CA THR A 36 43.28 13.62 17.88
C THR A 36 44.72 13.21 17.61
N PHE A 37 45.41 14.01 16.78
CA PHE A 37 46.86 13.92 16.65
C PHE A 37 47.48 14.48 17.94
N PRO A 38 48.42 13.76 18.59
CA PRO A 38 49.08 14.27 19.77
C PRO A 38 50.06 15.38 19.38
N THR A 39 49.83 16.58 19.90
CA THR A 39 50.81 17.64 19.99
C THR A 39 51.79 17.33 21.12
N GLU A 40 52.94 16.77 20.79
CA GLU A 40 54.14 16.86 21.62
C GLU A 40 55.35 17.23 20.74
N TYR A 41 55.66 18.53 20.73
CA TYR A 41 57.03 18.98 20.46
C TYR A 41 57.84 18.75 21.74
N SER A 42 58.65 17.69 21.76
CA SER A 42 59.70 17.52 22.77
C SER A 42 61.07 17.81 22.17
N THR A 43 61.87 18.46 22.98
CA THR A 43 63.21 19.00 22.71
C THR A 43 64.29 17.93 22.62
N ASN A 44 65.18 18.12 21.64
CA ASN A 44 66.56 17.63 21.50
C ASN A 44 67.06 16.42 22.35
N LYS A 45 67.50 15.36 21.65
CA LYS A 45 68.78 14.69 21.94
C LYS A 45 69.35 13.99 20.70
N ILE A 46 70.38 14.61 20.11
CA ILE A 46 71.24 14.02 19.07
C ILE A 46 72.31 13.16 19.75
N ILE A 47 72.41 11.87 19.41
CA ILE A 47 73.70 11.14 19.29
C ILE A 47 73.53 10.09 18.18
N GLY A 48 74.30 10.22 17.10
CA GLY A 48 74.34 9.24 16.01
C GLY A 48 74.94 9.82 14.73
N THR A 49 76.27 9.95 14.69
CA THR A 49 77.05 10.35 13.53
C THR A 49 76.83 9.41 12.35
N THR A 50 76.16 9.89 11.30
CA THR A 50 76.25 9.31 9.95
C THR A 50 76.40 10.46 8.96
N THR A 51 77.52 10.47 8.25
CA THR A 51 77.89 11.45 7.24
C THR A 51 76.96 11.33 6.04
N ILE A 52 76.05 12.29 5.85
CA ILE A 52 75.24 12.45 4.63
C ILE A 52 75.34 13.92 4.20
N GLY A 53 75.63 14.12 2.91
CA GLY A 53 75.91 15.42 2.33
C GLY A 53 74.74 16.41 2.40
N SER A 54 75.10 17.68 2.58
CA SER A 54 74.39 18.87 2.09
C SER A 54 72.86 18.80 2.14
N THR A 55 72.27 18.83 3.35
CA THR A 55 70.87 19.23 3.52
C THR A 55 70.77 20.74 3.31
N THR A 56 70.34 21.15 2.13
CA THR A 56 69.81 22.50 1.89
C THR A 56 68.54 22.64 2.71
N THR A 57 68.62 23.35 3.82
CA THR A 57 67.45 23.70 4.64
C THR A 57 66.58 24.64 3.83
N VAL A 58 65.61 24.11 3.08
CA VAL A 58 64.59 24.93 2.43
C VAL A 58 63.63 25.37 3.53
N THR A 59 63.86 26.56 4.07
CA THR A 59 62.85 27.26 4.89
C THR A 59 61.63 27.49 4.00
N SER A 60 60.60 26.67 4.13
CA SER A 60 59.33 26.89 3.46
C SER A 60 58.67 28.11 4.09
N THR A 61 58.76 29.25 3.42
CA THR A 61 58.06 30.47 3.81
C THR A 61 56.56 30.23 3.66
N ILE A 62 55.83 30.21 4.78
CA ILE A 62 54.37 30.20 4.74
C ILE A 62 53.92 31.59 4.30
N VAL A 63 53.07 31.63 3.27
CA VAL A 63 52.52 32.88 2.73
C VAL A 63 51.03 32.93 3.03
N GLN A 64 50.51 34.14 3.29
CA GLN A 64 49.10 34.38 3.59
C GLN A 64 48.41 35.15 2.47
N SER A 65 47.12 34.90 2.30
CA SER A 65 46.22 35.62 1.39
C SER A 65 44.90 35.85 2.10
N THR A 66 44.30 37.02 1.93
CA THR A 66 43.06 37.39 2.62
C THR A 66 41.97 37.79 1.62
N TYR A 67 40.71 37.57 2.01
CA TYR A 67 39.51 38.00 1.31
C TYR A 67 38.47 38.44 2.34
N SER A 68 37.88 39.62 2.17
CA SER A 68 36.87 40.15 3.11
C SER A 68 35.60 40.50 2.36
N SER A 69 34.46 40.16 2.96
CA SER A 69 33.13 40.47 2.42
C SER A 69 32.08 40.50 3.55
N ALA A 70 30.81 40.51 3.19
CA ALA A 70 29.69 40.40 4.12
C ALA A 70 28.57 39.55 3.54
N LEU A 71 27.88 38.82 4.41
CA LEU A 71 26.56 38.26 4.12
C LEU A 71 25.53 39.32 4.47
N ASP A 72 24.60 39.57 3.56
CA ASP A 72 23.51 40.53 3.70
C ASP A 72 22.20 39.96 3.13
N ILE A 73 21.13 40.73 3.20
CA ILE A 73 19.80 40.31 2.70
C ILE A 73 19.73 40.07 1.19
N ALA A 74 20.73 40.53 0.42
CA ALA A 74 20.82 40.31 -1.02
C ALA A 74 21.68 39.08 -1.36
N SER A 75 22.31 38.47 -0.36
CA SER A 75 23.09 37.26 -0.52
C SER A 75 22.20 36.08 -0.94
N ALA A 76 22.75 35.18 -1.74
CA ALA A 76 22.03 33.99 -2.18
C ALA A 76 21.75 33.07 -0.98
N ILE A 77 20.66 32.31 -1.05
CA ILE A 77 20.27 31.33 -0.02
C ILE A 77 20.41 29.90 -0.54
N TYR A 78 20.73 28.97 0.35
CA TYR A 78 20.75 27.54 0.06
C TYR A 78 20.48 26.71 1.30
N ILE A 79 20.20 25.42 1.09
CA ILE A 79 20.14 24.40 2.16
C ILE A 79 21.54 23.80 2.30
N ARG A 80 22.07 23.78 3.53
CA ARG A 80 23.41 23.25 3.78
C ARG A 80 23.47 21.72 3.59
N PRO A 81 24.63 21.15 3.25
CA PRO A 81 24.78 19.69 3.10
C PRO A 81 24.52 18.90 4.39
N ASP A 82 24.78 19.51 5.54
CA ASP A 82 24.61 18.94 6.89
C ASP A 82 23.23 19.21 7.48
N ASP A 83 22.40 20.02 6.81
CA ASP A 83 21.06 20.42 7.27
C ASP A 83 19.93 19.98 6.32
N LEU A 84 20.16 18.89 5.58
CA LEU A 84 19.19 18.35 4.63
C LEU A 84 17.89 17.83 5.27
N TRP A 85 17.88 17.63 6.60
CA TRP A 85 16.77 17.04 7.34
C TRP A 85 15.81 18.07 7.94
N PHE A 86 16.29 19.27 8.25
CA PHE A 86 15.46 20.32 8.85
C PHE A 86 15.09 21.42 7.86
N GLY A 87 15.70 21.44 6.68
CA GLY A 87 15.29 22.31 5.56
C GLY A 87 15.62 23.80 5.77
N GLY A 88 16.58 24.13 6.64
CA GLY A 88 16.95 25.50 6.93
C GLY A 88 17.53 26.23 5.71
N PHE A 89 17.18 27.52 5.56
CA PHE A 89 17.71 28.38 4.50
C PHE A 89 18.78 29.33 5.04
N TYR A 90 19.97 29.29 4.44
CA TYR A 90 21.13 30.04 4.90
C TYR A 90 21.67 30.95 3.83
N TYR A 91 21.98 32.20 4.19
CA TYR A 91 22.73 33.10 3.33
C TYR A 91 24.14 32.54 3.11
N TYR A 92 24.64 32.61 1.88
CA TYR A 92 25.98 32.17 1.56
C TYR A 92 26.68 33.11 0.58
N GLN A 93 28.01 33.02 0.57
CA GLN A 93 28.84 33.54 -0.52
C GLN A 93 29.73 32.42 -1.05
N ALA A 94 29.76 32.29 -2.38
CA ALA A 94 30.66 31.37 -3.07
C ALA A 94 31.91 32.12 -3.55
N ILE A 95 33.07 31.55 -3.26
CA ILE A 95 34.37 32.15 -3.53
C ILE A 95 35.22 31.12 -4.27
N GLU A 96 35.64 31.45 -5.49
CA GLU A 96 36.61 30.65 -6.21
C GLU A 96 38.01 30.87 -5.62
N ILE A 97 38.71 29.77 -5.34
CA ILE A 97 40.10 29.76 -4.88
C ILE A 97 40.99 29.23 -6.00
N ASN A 98 41.91 30.06 -6.46
CA ASN A 98 42.89 29.71 -7.48
C ASN A 98 44.26 29.46 -6.84
N VAL A 99 44.76 28.23 -7.02
CA VAL A 99 46.00 27.74 -6.42
C VAL A 99 47.11 27.65 -7.47
N ILE A 100 48.21 28.36 -7.23
CA ILE A 100 49.36 28.39 -8.16
C ILE A 100 50.47 27.38 -7.83
N THR A 101 50.48 26.84 -6.61
CA THR A 101 51.44 25.84 -6.13
C THR A 101 50.69 24.72 -5.39
N THR A 102 50.89 23.47 -5.80
CA THR A 102 50.32 22.32 -5.10
C THR A 102 50.87 22.22 -3.68
N GLY A 103 50.02 21.98 -2.68
CA GLY A 103 50.45 21.68 -1.32
C GLY A 103 49.35 21.79 -0.28
N MET A 104 49.74 21.79 0.99
CA MET A 104 48.81 21.93 2.11
C MET A 104 48.46 23.41 2.36
N TYR A 105 47.17 23.70 2.40
CA TYR A 105 46.61 25.02 2.70
C TYR A 105 45.70 24.94 3.92
N SER A 106 45.80 25.94 4.78
CA SER A 106 44.86 26.21 5.87
C SER A 106 44.01 27.41 5.51
N ILE A 107 42.69 27.25 5.43
CA ILE A 107 41.72 28.29 5.08
C ILE A 107 40.82 28.51 6.29
N SER A 108 40.82 29.70 6.86
CA SER A 108 40.08 30.02 8.08
C SER A 108 39.19 31.25 7.90
N SER A 109 38.12 31.36 8.68
CA SER A 109 37.33 32.58 8.79
C SER A 109 37.65 33.37 10.06
N THR A 110 37.29 34.65 10.03
CA THR A 110 37.20 35.53 11.20
C THR A 110 36.00 36.47 11.04
N SER A 111 35.17 36.59 12.07
CA SER A 111 34.05 37.52 12.14
C SER A 111 33.78 37.90 13.60
N ASP A 112 33.40 39.16 13.84
CA ASP A 112 32.98 39.62 15.16
C ASP A 112 31.50 39.36 15.44
N THR A 113 30.70 39.09 14.40
CA THR A 113 29.24 39.03 14.49
C THR A 113 28.63 37.72 14.00
N LEU A 114 29.38 36.94 13.22
CA LEU A 114 28.90 35.68 12.63
C LEU A 114 29.52 34.47 13.30
N ASP A 115 28.67 33.47 13.52
CA ASP A 115 29.04 32.08 13.74
C ASP A 115 29.17 31.45 12.35
N THR A 116 30.39 31.36 11.82
CA THR A 116 30.62 31.06 10.39
C THR A 116 30.88 29.59 10.16
N GLN A 117 30.33 29.05 9.08
CA GLN A 117 30.63 27.71 8.61
C GLN A 117 31.20 27.73 7.19
N GLY A 118 32.20 26.88 6.95
CA GLY A 118 32.94 26.80 5.71
C GLY A 118 32.79 25.44 5.04
N PHE A 119 32.53 25.42 3.74
CA PHE A 119 32.47 24.21 2.92
C PHE A 119 33.40 24.35 1.71
N LEU A 120 34.29 23.39 1.50
CA LEU A 120 35.26 23.43 0.39
C LEU A 120 34.92 22.37 -0.66
N TYR A 121 34.79 22.79 -1.91
CA TYR A 121 34.41 21.97 -3.05
C TYR A 121 35.52 21.84 -4.09
N ASN A 122 35.57 20.70 -4.77
CA ASN A 122 36.44 20.45 -5.92
C ASN A 122 35.73 20.77 -7.25
N GLY A 123 36.21 21.78 -7.98
CA GLY A 123 35.70 22.12 -9.31
C GLY A 123 34.43 22.96 -9.29
N SER A 124 33.27 22.32 -9.36
CA SER A 124 31.96 22.98 -9.43
C SER A 124 31.11 22.73 -8.18
N PHE A 125 30.20 23.66 -7.92
CA PHE A 125 29.19 23.55 -6.89
C PHE A 125 27.80 23.65 -7.53
N ASN A 126 26.88 22.81 -7.07
CA ASN A 126 25.48 22.83 -7.48
C ASN A 126 24.63 23.07 -6.21
N THR A 127 23.85 24.16 -6.18
CA THR A 127 22.96 24.48 -5.04
C THR A 127 21.93 23.40 -4.78
N SER A 128 21.58 22.61 -5.79
CA SER A 128 20.70 21.45 -5.68
C SER A 128 21.43 20.19 -5.20
N PHE A 129 22.77 20.13 -5.20
CA PHE A 129 23.54 19.03 -4.60
C PHE A 129 24.66 19.58 -3.72
N PRO A 130 24.33 20.19 -2.57
CA PRO A 130 25.32 20.82 -1.74
C PRO A 130 26.33 19.80 -1.18
N GLY A 131 26.05 18.50 -1.16
CA GLY A 131 27.05 17.47 -0.82
C GLY A 131 27.96 17.05 -1.99
N HIS A 132 27.61 17.36 -3.25
CA HIS A 132 28.39 16.92 -4.41
C HIS A 132 29.67 17.75 -4.55
N ASN A 133 30.78 17.07 -4.87
CA ASN A 133 32.13 17.63 -4.90
C ASN A 133 32.64 18.22 -3.57
N LEU A 134 31.92 18.04 -2.45
CA LEU A 134 32.37 18.49 -1.14
C LEU A 134 33.62 17.71 -0.72
N ILE A 135 34.70 18.43 -0.42
CA ILE A 135 35.95 17.86 0.06
C ILE A 135 35.90 17.76 1.58
N LEU A 136 35.61 18.88 2.25
CA LEU A 136 35.47 18.97 3.69
C LEU A 136 34.69 20.22 4.09
N PHE A 137 34.24 20.25 5.35
CA PHE A 137 33.56 21.38 5.96
C PHE A 137 33.89 21.46 7.45
N ASP A 138 33.66 22.62 8.06
CA ASP A 138 33.91 22.91 9.46
C ASP A 138 33.14 24.17 9.89
N ASP A 139 32.75 24.27 11.16
CA ASP A 139 32.01 25.40 11.75
C ASP A 139 32.74 26.08 12.91
N ASP A 140 33.51 25.37 13.73
CA ASP A 140 34.05 25.96 14.97
C ASP A 140 35.52 25.65 15.29
N SER A 141 36.24 24.89 14.45
CA SER A 141 37.62 24.48 14.74
C SER A 141 38.63 25.65 14.80
N GLY A 142 38.24 26.85 14.36
CA GLY A 142 39.01 28.09 14.47
C GLY A 142 38.91 28.82 15.79
N GLY A 143 38.02 28.39 16.69
CA GLY A 143 37.69 29.12 17.90
C GLY A 143 36.87 30.38 17.60
N ASN A 144 36.26 30.97 18.64
CA ASN A 144 35.34 32.10 18.49
C ASN A 144 34.24 31.88 17.43
N LYS A 145 33.78 30.62 17.27
CA LYS A 145 32.72 30.24 16.32
C LYS A 145 33.10 30.47 14.85
N GLN A 146 34.37 30.22 14.53
CA GLN A 146 34.92 30.36 13.20
C GLN A 146 35.46 29.00 12.72
N PHE A 147 35.45 28.79 11.41
CA PHE A 147 35.94 27.53 10.84
C PHE A 147 37.43 27.58 10.51
N ILE A 148 38.07 26.41 10.48
CA ILE A 148 39.38 26.15 9.87
C ILE A 148 39.30 24.89 9.00
N LEU A 149 39.56 25.06 7.70
CA LEU A 149 39.65 23.99 6.71
C LEU A 149 41.12 23.73 6.35
N ILE A 150 41.61 22.50 6.55
CA ILE A 150 42.98 22.10 6.17
C ILE A 150 42.90 21.10 5.01
N ALA A 151 43.39 21.50 3.83
CA ALA A 151 43.26 20.73 2.60
C ALA A 151 44.57 20.67 1.80
N HIS A 152 44.82 19.54 1.13
CA HIS A 152 45.84 19.45 0.10
C HIS A 152 45.27 19.91 -1.25
N LEU A 153 45.66 21.10 -1.71
CA LEU A 153 45.15 21.69 -2.95
C LEU A 153 46.15 21.51 -4.10
N GLN A 154 45.63 21.23 -5.29
CA GLN A 154 46.42 21.02 -6.50
C GLN A 154 46.46 22.27 -7.36
N LYS A 155 47.65 22.57 -7.90
CA LYS A 155 47.83 23.64 -8.89
C LYS A 155 46.92 23.42 -10.11
N ALA A 156 46.35 24.52 -10.61
CA ALA A 156 45.48 24.53 -11.79
C ALA A 156 44.18 23.71 -11.64
N THR A 157 43.84 23.31 -10.41
CA THR A 157 42.52 22.78 -10.06
C THR A 157 41.69 23.92 -9.49
N LYS A 158 40.45 24.04 -9.97
CA LYS A 158 39.49 25.01 -9.45
C LYS A 158 38.91 24.50 -8.13
N TYR A 159 38.87 25.34 -7.11
CA TYR A 159 38.20 25.05 -5.85
C TYR A 159 37.17 26.13 -5.58
N ILE A 160 36.06 25.76 -4.95
CA ILE A 160 35.03 26.70 -4.52
C ILE A 160 34.88 26.60 -3.01
N LEU A 161 35.07 27.71 -2.31
CA LEU A 161 34.76 27.84 -0.90
C LEU A 161 33.38 28.49 -0.75
N PHE A 162 32.53 27.84 0.03
CA PHE A 162 31.29 28.41 0.52
C PHE A 162 31.50 28.85 1.95
N ILE A 163 31.13 30.09 2.23
CA ILE A 163 30.99 30.59 3.59
C ILE A 163 29.52 30.92 3.85
N THR A 164 29.03 30.44 4.98
CA THR A 164 27.67 30.61 5.45
C THR A 164 27.66 30.75 6.98
N THR A 165 26.49 30.67 7.61
CA THR A 165 26.32 30.84 9.06
C THR A 165 25.79 29.56 9.70
N TYR A 166 26.14 29.33 10.97
CA TYR A 166 25.63 28.17 11.73
C TYR A 166 24.11 28.22 11.96
N LEU A 167 23.60 29.43 12.23
CA LEU A 167 22.17 29.71 12.38
C LEU A 167 21.61 30.38 11.13
N GLU A 168 20.35 30.10 10.82
CA GLU A 168 19.62 30.69 9.71
C GLU A 168 19.49 32.22 9.84
N ASN A 169 19.32 32.89 8.70
CA ASN A 169 19.01 34.32 8.60
C ASN A 169 20.01 35.27 9.28
N LYS A 170 21.24 34.83 9.54
CA LYS A 170 22.30 35.69 10.08
C LYS A 170 23.06 36.40 8.96
N ILE A 171 23.33 37.68 9.19
CA ILE A 171 24.05 38.58 8.28
C ILE A 171 25.19 39.26 9.03
N GLY A 172 26.26 39.63 8.34
CA GLY A 172 27.43 40.22 8.97
C GLY A 172 28.68 40.15 8.11
N ALA A 173 29.70 40.91 8.51
CA ALA A 173 30.99 40.93 7.83
C ALA A 173 31.84 39.73 8.24
N PHE A 174 32.68 39.27 7.32
CA PHE A 174 33.66 38.21 7.57
C PHE A 174 34.95 38.45 6.78
N THR A 175 36.02 37.80 7.23
CA THR A 175 37.29 37.72 6.50
C THR A 175 37.74 36.26 6.43
N ILE A 176 38.19 35.84 5.26
CA ILE A 176 38.85 34.56 5.00
C ILE A 176 40.35 34.78 4.92
N THR A 177 41.12 33.91 5.57
CA THR A 177 42.57 33.87 5.48
C THR A 177 43.02 32.48 5.00
N ALA A 178 43.76 32.42 3.90
CA ALA A 178 44.44 31.22 3.45
C ALA A 178 45.94 31.33 3.75
N SER A 179 46.51 30.31 4.42
CA SER A 179 47.94 30.17 4.69
C SER A 179 48.47 28.90 4.04
N GLY A 180 49.58 28.98 3.32
CA GLY A 180 50.14 27.81 2.63
C GLY A 180 51.50 28.07 1.96
N PRO A 181 51.94 27.17 1.06
CA PRO A 181 53.25 27.25 0.40
C PRO A 181 53.35 28.39 -0.62
N ALA A 182 52.24 29.00 -1.04
CA ALA A 182 52.22 30.13 -1.97
C ALA A 182 50.93 30.96 -1.80
N ILE A 183 50.90 32.17 -2.37
CA ILE A 183 49.70 33.02 -2.46
C ILE A 183 48.59 32.27 -3.21
N VAL A 184 47.34 32.42 -2.76
CA VAL A 184 46.14 32.06 -3.52
C VAL A 184 45.39 33.32 -3.91
N THR A 185 44.64 33.29 -5.01
CA THR A 185 43.72 34.37 -5.35
C THR A 185 42.29 33.94 -5.07
N PHE A 186 41.52 34.88 -4.52
CA PHE A 186 40.10 34.72 -4.26
C PHE A 186 39.31 35.50 -5.30
N SER A 187 38.21 34.94 -5.77
CA SER A 187 37.26 35.64 -6.63
C SER A 187 35.84 35.31 -6.19
N ALA A 188 35.10 36.33 -5.77
CA ALA A 188 33.69 36.18 -5.48
C ALA A 188 32.99 35.72 -6.77
N ILE A 189 32.31 34.58 -6.71
CA ILE A 189 31.53 34.10 -7.83
C ILE A 189 30.07 34.26 -7.49
N ASN A 190 29.38 35.09 -8.27
CA ASN A 190 27.94 35.02 -8.32
C ASN A 190 27.62 33.73 -9.03
N LEU A 191 27.26 32.71 -8.26
CA LEU A 191 26.47 31.61 -8.78
C LEU A 191 25.08 32.16 -9.06
N SER A 192 24.98 33.07 -10.02
CA SER A 192 23.73 33.64 -10.50
C SER A 192 22.98 32.52 -11.16
N SER A 193 22.22 31.73 -10.38
CA SER A 193 21.28 30.72 -10.87
C SER A 193 21.78 30.03 -12.14
N ALA A 194 23.04 29.59 -12.13
CA ALA A 194 23.67 28.95 -13.28
C ALA A 194 23.40 27.44 -13.28
N GLU A 195 22.39 27.03 -12.50
CA GLU A 195 21.32 26.14 -12.94
C GLU A 195 20.00 26.79 -12.50
N SER A 196 19.49 27.77 -13.25
CA SER A 196 18.12 28.24 -13.11
C SER A 196 17.27 27.07 -13.55
N GLY A 197 16.95 26.18 -12.59
CA GLY A 197 16.06 25.08 -12.86
C GLY A 197 14.82 25.63 -13.54
N VAL A 198 14.41 24.98 -14.61
CA VAL A 198 13.19 25.33 -15.31
C VAL A 198 12.04 24.91 -14.43
N VAL A 199 11.20 25.87 -14.06
CA VAL A 199 10.02 25.61 -13.24
C VAL A 199 8.91 25.03 -14.12
N SER A 200 8.29 23.93 -13.69
CA SER A 200 7.10 23.38 -14.33
C SER A 200 6.00 23.15 -13.31
N ASN A 201 4.76 23.48 -13.67
CA ASN A 201 3.61 23.44 -12.78
C ASN A 201 2.54 22.49 -13.33
N TYR A 202 1.82 21.85 -12.42
CA TYR A 202 0.63 21.05 -12.70
C TYR A 202 -0.35 21.22 -11.55
N SER A 203 -1.64 21.42 -11.82
CA SER A 203 -2.64 21.58 -10.77
C SER A 203 -3.84 20.68 -11.05
N SER A 204 -4.44 20.15 -9.99
CA SER A 204 -5.60 19.27 -10.04
C SER A 204 -6.28 19.20 -8.68
N SER A 205 -7.26 18.29 -8.54
CA SER A 205 -7.88 18.01 -7.25
C SER A 205 -8.18 16.54 -7.01
N LEU A 206 -8.12 16.19 -5.73
CA LEU A 206 -8.64 14.94 -5.21
C LEU A 206 -10.10 15.14 -4.85
N THR A 207 -10.98 14.32 -5.42
CA THR A 207 -12.42 14.34 -5.16
C THR A 207 -12.89 12.94 -4.77
N THR A 208 -14.15 12.80 -4.36
CA THR A 208 -14.73 11.49 -4.04
C THR A 208 -14.88 10.57 -5.26
N SER A 209 -14.73 11.10 -6.48
CA SER A 209 -14.67 10.31 -7.72
C SER A 209 -13.23 9.98 -8.15
N SER A 210 -12.22 10.52 -7.48
CA SER A 210 -10.82 10.15 -7.73
C SER A 210 -10.60 8.68 -7.43
N GLN A 211 -9.59 8.10 -8.09
CA GLN A 211 -9.18 6.73 -7.81
C GLN A 211 -8.68 6.63 -6.37
N SER A 212 -8.83 5.46 -5.75
CA SER A 212 -8.35 5.25 -4.39
C SER A 212 -7.55 3.97 -4.24
N TYR A 213 -6.70 3.96 -3.22
CA TYR A 213 -5.87 2.82 -2.86
C TYR A 213 -5.51 2.88 -1.38
N ASN A 214 -4.94 1.79 -0.89
CA ASN A 214 -4.39 1.74 0.45
C ASN A 214 -2.93 2.17 0.36
N ARG A 215 -2.61 3.28 1.02
CA ARG A 215 -1.24 3.78 1.12
C ARG A 215 -0.32 2.73 1.74
N LEU A 216 0.97 2.80 1.41
CA LEU A 216 1.98 1.96 2.06
C LEU A 216 1.94 2.17 3.58
N GLU A 217 2.22 1.10 4.32
CA GLU A 217 2.25 1.08 5.80
C GLU A 217 0.90 1.30 6.50
N GLN A 218 -0.19 1.49 5.76
CA GLN A 218 -1.54 1.56 6.31
C GLN A 218 -2.24 0.20 6.32
N SER A 219 -3.27 0.09 7.18
CA SER A 219 -4.08 -1.12 7.29
C SER A 219 -4.80 -1.45 5.97
N SER A 220 -5.22 -2.70 5.79
CA SER A 220 -5.93 -3.15 4.58
C SER A 220 -7.29 -2.47 4.35
N GLU A 221 -7.76 -1.65 5.29
CA GLU A 221 -9.05 -0.94 5.23
C GLU A 221 -8.93 0.57 4.94
N SER A 222 -7.72 1.13 4.95
CA SER A 222 -7.51 2.57 4.76
C SER A 222 -7.64 2.96 3.30
N VAL A 223 -8.45 3.99 2.99
CA VAL A 223 -8.75 4.41 1.61
C VAL A 223 -8.30 5.84 1.38
N ASN A 224 -7.26 6.03 0.57
CA ASN A 224 -6.77 7.35 0.16
C ASN A 224 -7.10 7.61 -1.31
N TYR A 225 -7.68 8.78 -1.59
CA TYR A 225 -7.84 9.24 -2.96
C TYR A 225 -6.47 9.64 -3.52
N TYR A 226 -6.24 9.37 -4.80
CA TYR A 226 -4.98 9.71 -5.44
C TYR A 226 -5.17 10.18 -6.88
N GLN A 227 -4.18 10.94 -7.35
CA GLN A 227 -4.00 11.28 -8.75
C GLN A 227 -2.66 10.71 -9.22
N ALA A 228 -2.70 9.91 -10.28
CA ALA A 228 -1.49 9.49 -10.98
C ALA A 228 -1.15 10.50 -12.09
N ILE A 229 0.10 10.91 -12.10
CA ILE A 229 0.64 11.95 -12.99
C ILE A 229 1.88 11.35 -13.66
N GLU A 230 1.80 11.16 -14.96
CA GLU A 230 2.97 10.79 -15.76
C GLU A 230 3.93 11.98 -15.86
N ILE A 231 5.20 11.69 -15.64
CA ILE A 231 6.32 12.63 -15.71
C ILE A 231 7.25 12.18 -16.82
N SER A 232 7.55 13.10 -17.74
CA SER A 232 8.59 12.94 -18.74
C SER A 232 9.49 14.16 -18.81
N VAL A 233 10.79 13.91 -19.02
CA VAL A 233 11.84 14.94 -19.09
C VAL A 233 12.67 14.77 -20.36
N SER A 234 13.13 15.89 -20.92
CA SER A 234 13.97 15.91 -22.12
C SER A 234 15.47 15.92 -21.81
N VAL A 235 15.85 16.24 -20.57
CA VAL A 235 17.24 16.30 -20.11
C VAL A 235 17.41 15.40 -18.90
N THR A 236 18.41 14.52 -18.93
CA THR A 236 18.78 13.75 -17.74
C THR A 236 19.35 14.68 -16.69
N GLY A 237 18.88 14.55 -15.45
CA GLY A 237 19.45 15.24 -14.31
C GLY A 237 18.50 15.16 -13.13
N VAL A 238 18.74 15.98 -12.11
CA VAL A 238 17.96 15.88 -10.89
C VAL A 238 16.87 16.91 -10.84
N TYR A 239 15.67 16.45 -10.52
CA TYR A 239 14.48 17.27 -10.40
C TYR A 239 14.01 17.22 -8.95
N THR A 240 13.62 18.38 -8.44
CA THR A 240 12.87 18.53 -7.20
C THR A 240 11.40 18.73 -7.58
N ILE A 241 10.50 17.98 -6.95
CA ILE A 241 9.06 18.00 -7.21
C ILE A 241 8.39 18.18 -5.85
N GLY A 242 7.84 19.36 -5.60
CA GLY A 242 7.04 19.66 -4.43
C GLY A 242 5.56 19.77 -4.77
N ILE A 243 4.73 19.73 -3.75
CA ILE A 243 3.30 19.99 -3.85
C ILE A 243 2.92 21.12 -2.89
N ASP A 244 1.89 21.87 -3.27
CA ASP A 244 1.26 22.88 -2.44
C ASP A 244 -0.24 22.59 -2.38
N SER A 245 -0.77 22.51 -1.17
CA SER A 245 -2.17 22.23 -0.89
C SER A 245 -2.54 22.68 0.52
N SER A 246 -3.83 22.85 0.78
CA SER A 246 -4.36 22.95 2.15
C SER A 246 -4.51 21.60 2.83
N MET A 247 -4.37 20.50 2.09
CA MET A 247 -4.42 19.13 2.62
C MET A 247 -3.04 18.71 3.11
N ASP A 248 -2.98 17.79 4.06
CA ASP A 248 -1.75 17.05 4.38
C ASP A 248 -1.49 16.01 3.27
N THR A 249 -0.44 16.22 2.48
CA THR A 249 -0.18 15.49 1.23
C THR A 249 0.93 14.46 1.39
N TYR A 250 0.84 13.40 0.58
CA TYR A 250 1.83 12.34 0.53
C TYR A 250 2.17 12.06 -0.94
N GLY A 251 3.47 12.01 -1.24
CA GLY A 251 4.00 11.85 -2.59
C GLY A 251 4.74 10.54 -2.76
N TYR A 252 4.51 9.87 -3.90
CA TYR A 252 5.29 8.69 -4.31
C TYR A 252 5.79 8.86 -5.73
N LEU A 253 7.04 8.48 -6.00
CA LEU A 253 7.60 8.42 -7.35
C LEU A 253 7.87 6.99 -7.76
N TYR A 254 7.36 6.59 -8.93
CA TYR A 254 7.49 5.26 -9.50
C TYR A 254 8.24 5.28 -10.82
N ASN A 255 8.97 4.21 -11.09
CA ASN A 255 9.57 3.95 -12.39
C ASN A 255 8.52 3.37 -13.35
N ASN A 256 8.26 4.04 -14.47
CA ASN A 256 7.43 3.61 -15.58
C ASN A 256 5.92 3.44 -15.30
N THR A 257 5.53 2.62 -14.32
CA THR A 257 4.13 2.32 -14.00
C THR A 257 3.88 2.31 -12.49
N PHE A 258 2.67 2.73 -12.10
CA PHE A 258 2.14 2.60 -10.75
C PHE A 258 1.00 1.59 -10.74
N ASP A 259 1.09 0.61 -9.84
CA ASP A 259 0.05 -0.38 -9.60
C ASP A 259 -0.55 -0.12 -8.21
N SER A 260 -1.80 0.36 -8.15
CA SER A 260 -2.45 0.63 -6.86
C SER A 260 -2.76 -0.64 -6.05
N VAL A 261 -2.62 -1.80 -6.70
CA VAL A 261 -2.76 -3.14 -6.14
C VAL A 261 -1.42 -3.71 -5.66
N ASP A 262 -0.31 -3.13 -6.07
CA ASP A 262 1.01 -3.42 -5.52
C ASP A 262 1.83 -2.13 -5.47
N PRO A 263 1.49 -1.21 -4.55
CA PRO A 263 2.14 0.10 -4.47
C PRO A 263 3.63 0.03 -4.09
N ASN A 264 4.18 -1.16 -3.79
CA ASN A 264 5.64 -1.31 -3.64
C ASN A 264 6.34 -1.53 -4.99
N ARG A 265 5.59 -1.99 -6.00
CA ARG A 265 6.14 -2.29 -7.32
C ARG A 265 6.61 -1.03 -8.01
N ASN A 266 7.85 -1.04 -8.47
CA ASN A 266 8.52 0.08 -9.15
C ASN A 266 8.67 1.36 -8.34
N LEU A 267 8.40 1.33 -7.03
CA LEU A 267 8.59 2.49 -6.17
C LEU A 267 10.07 2.91 -6.15
N LEU A 268 10.33 4.20 -6.34
CA LEU A 268 11.67 4.78 -6.31
C LEU A 268 11.94 5.51 -4.99
N LEU A 269 10.99 6.36 -4.58
CA LEU A 269 10.99 7.05 -3.29
C LEU A 269 9.59 7.58 -2.97
N PHE A 270 9.44 8.06 -1.74
CA PHE A 270 8.23 8.68 -1.25
C PHE A 270 8.55 9.67 -0.12
N ASP A 271 7.60 10.54 0.20
CA ASP A 271 7.73 11.59 1.22
C ASP A 271 6.35 12.14 1.61
N ASP A 272 6.18 12.57 2.87
CA ASP A 272 5.02 13.30 3.38
C ASP A 272 5.31 14.76 3.72
N ASP A 273 6.45 15.05 4.34
CA ASP A 273 6.60 16.31 5.07
C ASP A 273 7.79 17.19 4.65
N SER A 274 8.66 16.74 3.74
CA SER A 274 9.91 17.46 3.44
C SER A 274 9.69 18.82 2.76
N GLY A 275 8.51 19.09 2.23
CA GLY A 275 8.10 20.39 1.66
C GLY A 275 7.61 21.41 2.71
N GLY A 276 7.41 20.98 3.96
CA GLY A 276 6.88 21.80 5.05
C GLY A 276 5.35 21.95 5.00
N ASN A 277 4.74 22.32 6.13
CA ASN A 277 3.28 22.44 6.28
C ASN A 277 2.48 21.18 5.86
N GLY A 278 3.00 19.98 6.14
CA GLY A 278 2.31 18.75 5.73
C GLY A 278 2.40 18.46 4.22
N GLN A 279 3.42 18.99 3.53
CA GLN A 279 3.55 18.83 2.08
C GLN A 279 4.77 18.01 1.72
N PHE A 280 4.63 17.12 0.73
CA PHE A 280 5.75 16.35 0.25
C PHE A 280 6.69 17.18 -0.65
N MET A 281 7.98 16.83 -0.62
CA MET A 281 8.98 17.27 -1.56
C MET A 281 9.91 16.11 -1.97
N LEU A 282 9.70 15.62 -3.19
CA LEU A 282 10.47 14.51 -3.76
C LEU A 282 11.66 15.05 -4.56
N LYS A 283 12.79 14.36 -4.52
CA LYS A 283 13.99 14.73 -5.28
C LYS A 283 14.65 13.51 -5.90
N TYR A 284 14.77 13.50 -7.23
CA TYR A 284 15.25 12.32 -7.95
C TYR A 284 15.95 12.60 -9.28
N ALA A 285 16.95 11.79 -9.60
CA ALA A 285 17.70 11.86 -10.85
C ALA A 285 16.91 11.21 -11.99
N LEU A 286 16.04 11.99 -12.64
CA LEU A 286 15.26 11.55 -13.79
C LEU A 286 16.16 11.39 -15.02
N GLN A 287 15.94 10.30 -15.76
CA GLN A 287 16.61 10.03 -17.02
C GLN A 287 15.75 10.54 -18.18
N ALA A 288 16.37 11.22 -19.15
CA ALA A 288 15.71 11.56 -20.40
C ALA A 288 15.15 10.30 -21.08
N THR A 289 13.99 10.43 -21.71
CA THR A 289 13.25 9.33 -22.40
C THR A 289 12.70 8.22 -21.50
N GLN A 290 13.02 8.22 -20.20
CA GLN A 290 12.39 7.33 -19.23
C GLN A 290 11.08 7.94 -18.72
N LYS A 291 10.06 7.09 -18.63
CA LYS A 291 8.76 7.45 -18.05
C LYS A 291 8.77 7.22 -16.54
N TYR A 292 8.15 8.13 -15.80
CA TYR A 292 7.93 8.03 -14.36
C TYR A 292 6.47 8.33 -14.03
N ILE A 293 5.97 7.79 -12.92
CA ILE A 293 4.63 8.12 -12.40
C ILE A 293 4.79 8.75 -11.02
N LEU A 294 4.29 9.97 -10.86
CA LEU A 294 4.08 10.62 -9.56
C LEU A 294 2.67 10.31 -9.08
N ILE A 295 2.54 9.85 -7.85
CA ILE A 295 1.27 9.74 -7.15
C ILE A 295 1.18 10.86 -6.14
N ALA A 296 0.20 11.73 -6.31
CA ALA A 296 -0.21 12.71 -5.30
C ALA A 296 -1.42 12.15 -4.54
N THR A 297 -1.30 12.01 -3.23
CA THR A 297 -2.35 11.54 -2.34
C THR A 297 -2.30 12.30 -1.01
N THR A 298 -3.06 11.88 0.00
CA THR A 298 -3.15 12.52 1.31
C THR A 298 -2.61 11.61 2.41
N TYR A 299 -2.07 12.20 3.48
CA TYR A 299 -1.60 11.45 4.64
C TYR A 299 -2.77 10.70 5.33
N ASP A 300 -3.85 11.44 5.60
CA ASP A 300 -5.10 10.93 6.16
C ASP A 300 -6.05 10.38 5.09
N GLU A 301 -6.91 9.43 5.48
CA GLU A 301 -7.85 8.78 4.59
C GLU A 301 -9.02 9.68 4.16
N LYS A 302 -9.53 9.45 2.94
CA LYS A 302 -10.73 10.10 2.38
C LYS A 302 -10.70 11.63 2.34
N ILE A 303 -9.53 12.25 2.44
CA ILE A 303 -9.37 13.70 2.31
C ILE A 303 -9.41 14.10 0.83
N THR A 304 -10.11 15.21 0.55
CA THR A 304 -10.30 15.79 -0.78
C THR A 304 -9.92 17.25 -0.79
N GLY A 305 -9.45 17.77 -1.93
CA GLY A 305 -9.02 19.15 -2.05
C GLY A 305 -8.19 19.40 -3.30
N GLU A 306 -7.96 20.69 -3.57
CA GLU A 306 -7.13 21.15 -4.68
C GLU A 306 -5.64 21.09 -4.29
N PHE A 307 -4.78 20.86 -5.28
CA PHE A 307 -3.34 20.88 -5.11
C PHE A 307 -2.62 21.40 -6.35
N SER A 308 -1.40 21.89 -6.15
CA SER A 308 -0.49 22.31 -7.22
C SER A 308 0.88 21.70 -7.04
N VAL A 309 1.30 20.87 -7.99
CA VAL A 309 2.65 20.34 -8.10
C VAL A 309 3.55 21.37 -8.78
N THR A 310 4.66 21.69 -8.13
CA THR A 310 5.72 22.56 -8.67
C THR A 310 7.00 21.75 -8.76
N SER A 311 7.69 21.83 -9.90
CA SER A 311 8.97 21.16 -10.09
C SER A 311 10.05 22.12 -10.53
N LEU A 312 11.28 21.81 -10.14
CA LEU A 312 12.49 22.54 -10.49
C LEU A 312 13.54 21.53 -10.98
N GLY A 313 14.08 21.72 -12.18
CA GLY A 313 15.16 20.87 -12.69
C GLY A 313 15.77 21.36 -14.01
N PRO A 314 16.67 20.58 -14.63
CA PRO A 314 17.42 21.00 -15.83
C PRO A 314 16.60 21.34 -17.07
N SER A 315 15.34 20.89 -17.16
CA SER A 315 14.41 21.18 -18.26
C SER A 315 12.98 21.29 -17.75
N THR A 316 12.04 21.68 -18.60
CA THR A 316 10.61 21.53 -18.28
C THR A 316 10.28 20.05 -18.05
N ILE A 317 9.45 19.78 -17.04
CA ILE A 317 8.72 18.50 -16.92
C ILE A 317 7.44 18.61 -17.74
N LEU A 318 7.14 17.59 -18.53
CA LEU A 318 5.82 17.40 -19.11
C LEU A 318 4.99 16.51 -18.18
N PHE A 319 3.98 17.11 -17.56
CA PHE A 319 3.00 16.42 -16.74
C PHE A 319 1.81 15.99 -17.57
N SER A 320 1.35 14.74 -17.40
CA SER A 320 0.09 14.27 -17.96
C SER A 320 -0.68 13.47 -16.93
N SER A 321 -1.96 13.81 -16.72
CA SER A 321 -2.83 12.98 -15.88
C SER A 321 -3.00 11.62 -16.54
N VAL A 322 -2.76 10.56 -15.77
CA VAL A 322 -3.01 9.19 -16.23
C VAL A 322 -4.02 8.54 -15.30
N ASN A 323 -5.05 7.95 -15.89
CA ASN A 323 -5.94 7.06 -15.15
C ASN A 323 -5.26 5.70 -15.09
N SER A 324 -4.74 5.31 -13.91
CA SER A 324 -4.28 3.94 -13.71
C SER A 324 -5.51 3.05 -13.76
N THR A 325 -5.76 2.37 -14.87
CA THR A 325 -7.03 1.67 -15.08
C THR A 325 -6.99 0.34 -14.34
N VAL A 326 -7.04 0.39 -13.00
CA VAL A 326 -7.30 -0.80 -12.20
C VAL A 326 -8.76 -1.17 -12.41
N ILE A 327 -8.97 -2.23 -13.16
CA ILE A 327 -10.29 -2.77 -13.41
C ILE A 327 -10.65 -3.64 -12.22
N ARG A 328 -11.78 -3.29 -11.62
CA ARG A 328 -12.40 -4.06 -10.55
C ARG A 328 -13.41 -5.02 -11.15
N SER A 329 -13.27 -6.29 -10.82
CA SER A 329 -14.22 -7.34 -11.19
C SER A 329 -14.69 -8.05 -9.94
N GLU A 330 -15.99 -8.35 -9.89
CA GLU A 330 -16.61 -8.97 -8.73
C GLU A 330 -17.33 -10.25 -9.09
N TYR A 331 -17.31 -11.19 -8.17
CA TYR A 331 -18.06 -12.44 -8.26
C TYR A 331 -18.55 -12.81 -6.87
N SER A 332 -19.84 -13.12 -6.74
CA SER A 332 -20.43 -13.53 -5.46
C SER A 332 -20.83 -14.99 -5.51
N SER A 333 -20.67 -15.68 -4.38
CA SER A 333 -21.03 -17.08 -4.23
C SER A 333 -21.38 -17.41 -2.78
N TYR A 334 -21.72 -18.67 -2.54
CA TYR A 334 -22.15 -19.17 -1.25
C TYR A 334 -21.52 -20.54 -0.99
N LEU A 335 -20.87 -20.71 0.17
CA LEU A 335 -20.42 -22.02 0.64
C LEU A 335 -21.58 -22.66 1.41
N ALA A 336 -22.16 -23.72 0.87
CA ALA A 336 -23.31 -24.40 1.44
C ALA A 336 -22.91 -25.66 2.21
N MET A 337 -23.81 -26.15 3.07
CA MET A 337 -23.58 -27.38 3.82
C MET A 337 -23.46 -28.65 2.95
N TYR A 338 -23.79 -28.51 1.66
CA TYR A 338 -23.74 -29.56 0.64
C TYR A 338 -22.69 -29.29 -0.43
N SER A 339 -21.91 -28.21 -0.29
CA SER A 339 -20.73 -28.01 -1.13
C SER A 339 -19.81 -29.23 -1.00
N GLU A 340 -19.08 -29.54 -2.07
CA GLU A 340 -18.08 -30.60 -2.00
C GLU A 340 -17.07 -30.30 -0.90
N HIS A 341 -16.47 -31.37 -0.35
CA HIS A 341 -15.53 -31.23 0.74
C HIS A 341 -14.17 -31.78 0.37
N PHE A 342 -13.13 -31.16 0.88
CA PHE A 342 -11.78 -31.66 0.75
C PHE A 342 -11.01 -31.46 2.05
N THR A 343 -9.89 -32.18 2.18
CA THR A 343 -8.91 -31.90 3.21
C THR A 343 -7.96 -30.85 2.67
N ARG A 344 -7.86 -29.73 3.38
CA ARG A 344 -7.00 -28.61 2.97
C ARG A 344 -5.52 -29.04 2.93
N PRO A 345 -4.71 -28.47 2.04
CA PRO A 345 -3.26 -28.58 2.08
C PRO A 345 -2.71 -28.25 3.48
N PHE A 346 -1.65 -28.96 3.87
CA PHE A 346 -0.86 -28.66 5.07
C PHE A 346 -1.62 -28.65 6.41
N THR A 347 -2.81 -29.26 6.46
CA THR A 347 -3.59 -29.38 7.72
C THR A 347 -3.28 -30.73 8.38
N GLU A 348 -2.92 -30.72 9.67
CA GLU A 348 -2.81 -31.94 10.47
C GLU A 348 -4.22 -32.44 10.85
N GLY A 349 -4.63 -33.59 10.29
CA GLY A 349 -5.91 -34.24 10.59
C GLY A 349 -6.82 -34.45 9.37
N GLN A 350 -7.81 -35.33 9.50
CA GLN A 350 -8.80 -35.61 8.44
C GLN A 350 -10.00 -34.65 8.51
N TYR A 351 -9.70 -33.36 8.60
CA TYR A 351 -10.72 -32.33 8.62
C TYR A 351 -11.25 -32.06 7.21
N LYS A 352 -12.56 -31.92 7.08
CA LYS A 352 -13.26 -31.71 5.80
C LYS A 352 -13.86 -30.31 5.77
N TYR A 353 -13.55 -29.58 4.70
CA TYR A 353 -14.00 -28.19 4.51
C TYR A 353 -14.79 -28.09 3.22
N PHE A 354 -15.92 -27.37 3.28
CA PHE A 354 -16.70 -27.01 2.10
C PHE A 354 -15.88 -26.16 1.16
N TYR A 355 -15.93 -26.43 -0.14
CA TYR A 355 -15.27 -25.59 -1.13
C TYR A 355 -16.16 -25.30 -2.32
N THR A 356 -15.81 -24.24 -3.03
CA THR A 356 -16.28 -23.96 -4.40
C THR A 356 -15.09 -23.66 -5.28
N ILE A 357 -15.24 -23.91 -6.58
CA ILE A 357 -14.18 -23.73 -7.58
C ILE A 357 -14.60 -22.65 -8.54
N ILE A 358 -13.74 -21.65 -8.68
CA ILE A 358 -13.95 -20.50 -9.53
C ILE A 358 -12.85 -20.52 -10.59
N GLU A 359 -13.23 -20.71 -11.85
CA GLU A 359 -12.32 -20.53 -12.96
C GLU A 359 -11.97 -19.04 -13.10
N THR A 360 -10.68 -18.77 -13.15
CA THR A 360 -10.13 -17.41 -13.18
C THR A 360 -9.39 -17.20 -14.49
N HIS A 361 -9.84 -16.23 -15.28
CA HIS A 361 -9.23 -15.85 -16.55
C HIS A 361 -8.78 -14.39 -16.53
N VAL A 362 -7.58 -14.14 -17.03
CA VAL A 362 -7.05 -12.79 -17.21
C VAL A 362 -6.84 -12.46 -18.68
N SER A 363 -7.19 -11.24 -19.04
CA SER A 363 -7.04 -10.70 -20.40
C SER A 363 -5.63 -10.20 -20.70
N MET A 364 -4.80 -9.97 -19.68
CA MET A 364 -3.42 -9.51 -19.80
C MET A 364 -2.50 -10.24 -18.81
N THR A 365 -1.23 -10.47 -19.19
CA THR A 365 -0.25 -11.12 -18.32
C THR A 365 0.32 -10.07 -17.37
N ARG A 366 -0.20 -10.02 -16.14
CA ARG A 366 0.09 -8.98 -15.14
C ARG A 366 -0.07 -9.50 -13.72
N THR A 367 0.34 -8.70 -12.75
CA THR A 367 0.00 -8.94 -11.35
C THR A 367 -1.47 -8.58 -11.12
N TYR A 368 -2.18 -9.47 -10.43
CA TYR A 368 -3.56 -9.28 -10.00
C TYR A 368 -3.65 -9.49 -8.50
N ARG A 369 -4.54 -8.75 -7.84
CA ARG A 369 -4.97 -9.04 -6.47
C ARG A 369 -6.36 -9.61 -6.49
N ILE A 370 -6.52 -10.74 -5.83
CA ILE A 370 -7.79 -11.43 -5.67
C ILE A 370 -8.03 -11.51 -4.17
N ARG A 371 -9.07 -10.85 -3.68
CA ARG A 371 -9.43 -10.90 -2.27
C ARG A 371 -10.88 -11.34 -2.09
N SER A 372 -11.18 -11.91 -0.95
CA SER A 372 -12.56 -12.10 -0.53
C SER A 372 -13.09 -10.91 0.27
N SER A 373 -14.42 -10.86 0.37
CA SER A 373 -15.19 -10.00 1.24
C SER A 373 -16.44 -10.77 1.68
N GLY A 374 -16.82 -10.67 2.95
CA GLY A 374 -17.98 -11.38 3.48
C GLY A 374 -17.95 -11.49 4.99
N LEU A 375 -18.99 -12.10 5.56
CA LEU A 375 -19.05 -12.38 7.01
C LEU A 375 -18.37 -13.71 7.36
N VAL A 376 -18.20 -14.59 6.36
CA VAL A 376 -17.56 -15.89 6.54
C VAL A 376 -16.05 -15.73 6.49
N ASP A 377 -15.38 -16.38 7.43
CA ASP A 377 -13.92 -16.49 7.46
C ASP A 377 -13.45 -17.40 6.30
N THR A 378 -12.83 -16.80 5.27
CA THR A 378 -12.55 -17.47 4.00
C THR A 378 -11.07 -17.73 3.78
N PHE A 379 -10.78 -18.88 3.16
CA PHE A 379 -9.45 -19.34 2.79
C PHE A 379 -9.44 -19.59 1.28
N ALA A 380 -8.39 -19.19 0.58
CA ALA A 380 -8.24 -19.46 -0.84
C ALA A 380 -6.99 -20.24 -1.20
N TYR A 381 -7.12 -21.04 -2.24
CA TYR A 381 -6.05 -21.78 -2.90
C TYR A 381 -6.15 -21.53 -4.40
N LEU A 382 -5.05 -21.10 -5.01
CA LEU A 382 -4.97 -20.87 -6.45
C LEU A 382 -4.16 -21.99 -7.11
N TYR A 383 -4.79 -22.70 -8.04
CA TYR A 383 -4.20 -23.82 -8.77
C TYR A 383 -3.95 -23.47 -10.23
N LEU A 384 -2.92 -24.09 -10.81
CA LEU A 384 -2.61 -24.04 -12.23
C LEU A 384 -3.31 -25.19 -12.97
N GLY A 385 -4.23 -24.87 -13.88
CA GLY A 385 -4.92 -25.84 -14.73
C GLY A 385 -6.04 -26.61 -14.02
N THR A 386 -5.70 -27.63 -13.24
CA THR A 386 -6.66 -28.56 -12.63
C THR A 386 -6.49 -28.65 -11.12
N PHE A 387 -7.60 -28.91 -10.43
CA PHE A 387 -7.66 -29.19 -8.99
C PHE A 387 -8.26 -30.59 -8.79
N ASP A 388 -7.61 -31.39 -7.95
CA ASP A 388 -8.11 -32.70 -7.50
C ASP A 388 -8.24 -32.66 -5.96
N PRO A 389 -9.46 -32.77 -5.40
CA PRO A 389 -9.66 -32.74 -3.95
C PRO A 389 -9.00 -33.92 -3.22
N ALA A 390 -8.68 -35.02 -3.91
CA ALA A 390 -7.92 -36.14 -3.36
C ALA A 390 -6.41 -35.86 -3.30
N LEU A 391 -5.91 -34.94 -4.13
CA LEU A 391 -4.50 -34.53 -4.22
C LEU A 391 -4.38 -33.00 -4.13
N PRO A 392 -4.79 -32.38 -3.00
CA PRO A 392 -4.99 -30.94 -2.90
C PRO A 392 -3.67 -30.13 -2.93
N THR A 393 -2.51 -30.77 -2.89
CA THR A 393 -1.21 -30.09 -3.07
C THR A 393 -0.73 -30.08 -4.52
N GLN A 394 -1.35 -30.89 -5.40
CA GLN A 394 -0.99 -30.95 -6.80
C GLN A 394 -1.44 -29.67 -7.51
N ASN A 395 -0.54 -29.08 -8.29
CA ASN A 395 -0.76 -27.83 -9.04
C ASN A 395 -1.06 -26.58 -8.21
N LEU A 396 -0.92 -26.62 -6.88
CA LEU A 396 -1.09 -25.46 -6.01
C LEU A 396 0.02 -24.43 -6.28
N VAL A 397 -0.37 -23.18 -6.54
CA VAL A 397 0.55 -22.07 -6.83
C VAL A 397 0.64 -21.10 -5.66
N PHE A 398 -0.52 -20.69 -5.12
CA PHE A 398 -0.62 -19.75 -4.00
C PHE A 398 -1.77 -20.15 -3.08
N PHE A 399 -1.69 -19.75 -1.82
CA PHE A 399 -2.79 -19.84 -0.86
C PHE A 399 -2.69 -18.71 0.16
N ASP A 400 -3.82 -18.31 0.73
CA ASP A 400 -3.90 -17.31 1.80
C ASP A 400 -5.23 -17.44 2.56
N ASN A 401 -5.29 -16.93 3.79
CA ASN A 401 -6.45 -17.08 4.66
C ASN A 401 -6.88 -15.83 5.42
N ASP A 402 -6.01 -14.85 5.64
CA ASP A 402 -6.37 -13.69 6.46
C ASP A 402 -5.62 -12.41 6.08
N SER A 403 -4.81 -12.42 5.02
CA SER A 403 -4.04 -11.24 4.60
C SER A 403 -4.93 -10.10 4.10
N GLY A 404 -6.22 -10.34 3.81
CA GLY A 404 -7.19 -9.34 3.41
C GLY A 404 -7.79 -8.52 4.56
N GLY A 405 -7.55 -8.90 5.82
CA GLY A 405 -8.25 -8.32 6.98
C GLY A 405 -9.67 -8.90 7.14
N ASN A 406 -10.32 -8.68 8.29
CA ASN A 406 -11.64 -9.24 8.62
C ASN A 406 -11.79 -10.74 8.34
N ARG A 407 -10.70 -11.50 8.51
CA ARG A 407 -10.66 -12.95 8.25
C ARG A 407 -10.99 -13.30 6.78
N GLN A 408 -10.52 -12.45 5.86
CA GLN A 408 -10.64 -12.65 4.41
C GLN A 408 -9.26 -12.88 3.82
N PHE A 409 -9.18 -13.71 2.79
CA PHE A 409 -7.93 -13.90 2.06
C PHE A 409 -7.65 -12.73 1.10
N MET A 410 -6.39 -12.52 0.78
CA MET A 410 -5.89 -11.64 -0.26
C MET A 410 -4.67 -12.27 -0.93
N LEU A 411 -4.83 -12.70 -2.17
CA LEU A 411 -3.76 -13.20 -3.02
C LEU A 411 -3.25 -12.07 -3.91
N THR A 412 -1.93 -11.88 -3.99
CA THR A 412 -1.29 -11.02 -4.99
C THR A 412 -0.37 -11.89 -5.84
N CYS A 413 -0.71 -12.08 -7.12
CA CYS A 413 -0.01 -13.05 -7.97
C CYS A 413 0.09 -12.60 -9.43
N LEU A 414 1.17 -13.02 -10.10
CA LEU A 414 1.35 -12.85 -11.55
C LEU A 414 0.53 -13.90 -12.29
N LEU A 415 -0.52 -13.47 -12.98
CA LEU A 415 -1.37 -14.34 -13.82
C LEU A 415 -1.01 -14.12 -15.28
N GLN A 416 -0.97 -15.20 -16.05
CA GLN A 416 -0.66 -15.19 -17.47
C GLN A 416 -1.92 -15.33 -18.33
N THR A 417 -1.96 -14.63 -19.46
CA THR A 417 -3.03 -14.85 -20.45
C THR A 417 -3.01 -16.28 -20.97
N ILE A 418 -4.18 -16.76 -21.40
CA ILE A 418 -4.40 -18.11 -21.98
C ILE A 418 -4.19 -19.26 -20.96
N THR A 419 -3.58 -18.98 -19.82
CA THR A 419 -3.38 -19.94 -18.75
C THR A 419 -4.65 -20.07 -17.92
N LYS A 420 -5.10 -21.31 -17.71
CA LYS A 420 -6.24 -21.62 -16.86
C LYS A 420 -5.81 -21.64 -15.40
N TYR A 421 -6.46 -20.85 -14.56
CA TYR A 421 -6.29 -20.88 -13.11
C TYR A 421 -7.60 -21.26 -12.44
N LEU A 422 -7.53 -22.06 -11.37
CA LEU A 422 -8.66 -22.40 -10.54
C LEU A 422 -8.47 -21.82 -9.14
N LEU A 423 -9.36 -20.92 -8.75
CA LEU A 423 -9.44 -20.39 -7.40
C LEU A 423 -10.42 -21.27 -6.61
N VAL A 424 -9.88 -22.05 -5.68
CA VAL A 424 -10.67 -22.85 -4.74
C VAL A 424 -10.85 -22.04 -3.47
N VAL A 425 -12.09 -21.67 -3.16
CA VAL A 425 -12.45 -20.91 -1.96
C VAL A 425 -13.11 -21.85 -0.97
N THR A 426 -12.69 -21.77 0.28
CA THR A 426 -13.20 -22.57 1.41
C THR A 426 -13.29 -21.72 2.66
N THR A 427 -13.69 -22.31 3.79
CA THR A 427 -13.78 -21.63 5.09
C THR A 427 -12.59 -21.95 5.99
N ALA A 428 -12.29 -21.06 6.94
CA ALA A 428 -11.22 -21.30 7.91
C ALA A 428 -11.57 -22.41 8.91
N ASN A 429 -12.84 -22.47 9.34
CA ASN A 429 -13.38 -23.48 10.24
C ASN A 429 -14.17 -24.54 9.47
N GLN A 430 -14.13 -25.78 9.96
CA GLN A 430 -14.85 -26.88 9.33
C GLN A 430 -16.35 -26.64 9.35
N GLN A 431 -17.00 -27.08 8.28
CA GLN A 431 -18.46 -27.04 8.15
C GLN A 431 -19.11 -25.65 8.26
N ASN A 432 -18.32 -24.57 8.24
CA ASN A 432 -18.88 -23.23 8.17
C ASN A 432 -19.45 -22.95 6.78
N THR A 433 -20.65 -22.38 6.74
CA THR A 433 -21.34 -21.95 5.53
C THR A 433 -21.53 -20.44 5.51
N GLY A 434 -21.88 -19.91 4.34
CA GLY A 434 -22.32 -18.53 4.18
C GLY A 434 -21.86 -17.89 2.88
N SER A 435 -22.33 -16.65 2.67
CA SER A 435 -22.04 -15.88 1.47
C SER A 435 -20.66 -15.23 1.53
N PHE A 436 -20.06 -15.10 0.35
CA PHE A 436 -18.83 -14.36 0.15
C PHE A 436 -18.80 -13.75 -1.26
N SER A 437 -17.99 -12.72 -1.41
CA SER A 437 -17.68 -12.10 -2.70
C SER A 437 -16.18 -12.14 -2.93
N ILE A 438 -15.78 -12.33 -4.18
CA ILE A 438 -14.42 -12.23 -4.68
C ILE A 438 -14.29 -10.92 -5.45
N ILE A 439 -13.24 -10.18 -5.13
CA ILE A 439 -12.89 -8.91 -5.76
C ILE A 439 -11.53 -9.11 -6.42
N GLY A 440 -11.51 -9.06 -7.74
CA GLY A 440 -10.30 -9.05 -8.55
C GLY A 440 -9.94 -7.62 -8.95
N LEU A 441 -8.67 -7.24 -8.75
CA LEU A 441 -8.10 -5.94 -9.11
C LEU A 441 -6.86 -6.15 -9.98
N GLY A 442 -6.79 -5.46 -11.12
CA GLY A 442 -5.59 -5.42 -11.95
C GLY A 442 -5.72 -4.49 -13.15
N GLU A 443 -4.63 -4.27 -13.88
CA GLU A 443 -4.57 -3.37 -15.06
C GLU A 443 -5.31 -3.91 -16.31
N GLY A 444 -6.01 -5.04 -16.19
CA GLY A 444 -6.84 -5.62 -17.25
C GLY A 444 -8.03 -6.38 -16.64
N PRO A 445 -9.11 -6.65 -17.39
CA PRO A 445 -10.21 -7.46 -16.87
C PRO A 445 -9.75 -8.82 -16.35
N ILE A 446 -10.25 -9.19 -15.17
CA ILE A 446 -10.21 -10.53 -14.61
C ILE A 446 -11.63 -11.07 -14.58
N ASN A 447 -11.85 -12.23 -15.17
CA ASN A 447 -13.16 -12.87 -15.20
C ASN A 447 -13.16 -14.05 -14.24
N PHE A 448 -14.21 -14.13 -13.44
CA PHE A 448 -14.49 -15.22 -12.53
C PHE A 448 -15.73 -15.93 -13.03
N ALA A 449 -15.62 -17.23 -13.27
CA ALA A 449 -16.74 -18.07 -13.63
C ALA A 449 -16.83 -19.26 -12.66
N PRO A 450 -18.04 -19.64 -12.19
CA PRO A 450 -18.17 -20.88 -11.45
C PRO A 450 -17.72 -22.04 -12.33
N LEU A 451 -16.76 -22.83 -11.88
CA LEU A 451 -16.45 -24.09 -12.52
C LEU A 451 -17.40 -25.14 -11.93
N ASN A 452 -18.49 -25.39 -12.63
CA ASN A 452 -19.32 -26.55 -12.34
C ASN A 452 -18.49 -27.79 -12.72
N ILE A 453 -17.80 -28.39 -11.75
CA ILE A 453 -17.28 -29.76 -11.90
C ILE A 453 -18.48 -30.69 -11.78
N SER A 454 -19.32 -30.70 -12.80
CA SER A 454 -20.43 -31.61 -12.89
C SER A 454 -19.99 -32.88 -13.61
N ASN A 455 -19.83 -33.94 -12.83
CA ASN A 455 -20.49 -35.19 -13.20
C ASN A 455 -21.93 -35.16 -12.67
N SER A 456 -22.74 -34.16 -13.03
CA SER A 456 -24.22 -34.15 -12.98
C SER A 456 -24.80 -32.80 -13.44
N SER A 457 -25.78 -32.84 -14.34
CA SER A 457 -26.72 -31.79 -14.78
C SER A 457 -26.68 -30.42 -14.07
N ALA A 458 -26.62 -29.33 -14.84
CA ALA A 458 -26.77 -27.97 -14.31
C ALA A 458 -28.11 -27.82 -13.59
N ASN A 459 -28.08 -27.42 -12.31
CA ASN A 459 -29.28 -27.10 -11.56
C ASN A 459 -30.03 -25.94 -12.23
N VAL A 460 -31.29 -26.17 -12.59
CA VAL A 460 -32.23 -25.19 -13.11
C VAL A 460 -32.91 -24.49 -11.95
N GLU A 461 -33.00 -23.16 -12.02
CA GLU A 461 -33.70 -22.34 -11.02
C GLU A 461 -35.16 -22.10 -11.43
N SER A 462 -36.09 -22.19 -10.47
CA SER A 462 -37.50 -21.86 -10.63
C SER A 462 -37.99 -21.08 -9.41
N MET A 463 -38.80 -20.04 -9.63
CA MET A 463 -39.20 -19.09 -8.57
C MET A 463 -40.72 -18.90 -8.52
N TYR A 464 -41.25 -18.77 -7.32
CA TYR A 464 -42.63 -18.40 -7.02
C TYR A 464 -42.65 -17.31 -5.95
N SER A 465 -43.59 -16.38 -6.02
CA SER A 465 -43.70 -15.30 -5.03
C SER A 465 -45.16 -15.07 -4.67
N SER A 466 -45.43 -14.83 -3.39
CA SER A 466 -46.77 -14.51 -2.89
C SER A 466 -46.72 -13.80 -1.53
N SER A 467 -47.84 -13.74 -0.81
CA SER A 467 -47.94 -13.10 0.49
C SER A 467 -48.96 -13.76 1.40
N LEU A 468 -48.62 -13.90 2.68
CA LEU A 468 -49.55 -14.24 3.74
C LEU A 468 -50.22 -12.96 4.23
N THR A 469 -51.55 -12.95 4.27
CA THR A 469 -52.38 -11.80 4.67
C THR A 469 -53.42 -12.23 5.70
N ASN A 470 -54.17 -11.29 6.26
CA ASN A 470 -55.26 -11.62 7.19
C ASN A 470 -56.42 -12.40 6.55
N ASP A 471 -56.48 -12.45 5.21
CA ASP A 471 -57.46 -13.24 4.47
C ASP A 471 -56.92 -14.64 4.09
N SER A 472 -55.65 -14.94 4.42
CA SER A 472 -55.05 -16.26 4.17
C SER A 472 -55.67 -17.32 5.09
N HIS A 473 -55.70 -18.56 4.61
CA HIS A 473 -56.22 -19.69 5.39
C HIS A 473 -55.36 -19.94 6.63
N LEU A 474 -56.00 -20.40 7.71
CA LEU A 474 -55.35 -20.73 8.98
C LEU A 474 -55.21 -22.25 9.13
N PHE A 475 -54.08 -22.71 9.67
CA PHE A 475 -53.91 -24.12 10.02
C PHE A 475 -53.17 -24.34 11.34
N CYS A 476 -53.13 -25.60 11.75
CA CYS A 476 -52.61 -26.04 13.04
C CYS A 476 -51.29 -26.80 12.87
N ARG A 477 -50.15 -26.17 13.17
CA ARG A 477 -48.79 -26.65 12.84
C ARG A 477 -48.43 -28.05 13.39
N GLU A 478 -48.93 -28.42 14.57
CA GLU A 478 -48.47 -29.60 15.32
C GLU A 478 -49.60 -30.57 15.71
N ASN A 479 -50.80 -30.47 15.12
CA ASN A 479 -52.01 -31.23 15.53
C ASN A 479 -52.39 -31.11 17.02
N THR A 480 -51.75 -30.21 17.78
CA THR A 480 -51.91 -30.04 19.24
C THR A 480 -52.60 -28.75 19.64
N CYS A 481 -52.92 -27.87 18.68
CA CYS A 481 -53.55 -26.59 18.95
C CYS A 481 -55.08 -26.73 19.08
N SER A 482 -55.65 -25.99 20.03
CA SER A 482 -57.10 -25.91 20.24
C SER A 482 -57.80 -25.07 19.17
N GLU A 483 -57.08 -24.16 18.52
CA GLU A 483 -57.54 -23.28 17.44
C GLU A 483 -56.39 -23.06 16.42
N ALA A 484 -56.72 -22.87 15.14
CA ALA A 484 -55.73 -22.63 14.10
C ALA A 484 -55.25 -21.16 14.12
N THR A 485 -53.95 -20.94 14.31
CA THR A 485 -53.35 -19.61 14.60
C THR A 485 -52.31 -19.17 13.57
N TYR A 486 -52.01 -20.00 12.56
CA TYR A 486 -50.94 -19.73 11.58
C TYR A 486 -51.51 -19.55 10.18
N TYR A 487 -51.23 -18.40 9.56
CA TYR A 487 -51.56 -18.19 8.15
C TYR A 487 -50.67 -19.06 7.29
N TYR A 488 -51.24 -19.69 6.27
CA TYR A 488 -50.47 -20.53 5.36
C TYR A 488 -50.89 -20.32 3.90
N GLN A 489 -50.02 -20.77 3.01
CA GLN A 489 -50.29 -20.89 1.59
C GLN A 489 -49.79 -22.23 1.06
N ALA A 490 -50.66 -22.95 0.33
CA ALA A 490 -50.35 -24.22 -0.30
C ALA A 490 -50.09 -24.03 -1.80
N VAL A 491 -48.94 -24.52 -2.27
CA VAL A 491 -48.49 -24.42 -3.65
C VAL A 491 -48.18 -25.82 -4.17
N GLU A 492 -48.83 -26.21 -5.27
CA GLU A 492 -48.55 -27.45 -5.99
C GLU A 492 -47.27 -27.29 -6.83
N LEU A 493 -46.37 -28.26 -6.72
CA LEU A 493 -45.11 -28.32 -7.45
C LEU A 493 -45.21 -29.32 -8.60
N ASN A 494 -44.99 -28.84 -9.82
CA ASN A 494 -44.95 -29.64 -11.04
C ASN A 494 -43.49 -29.91 -11.45
N ILE A 495 -43.00 -31.09 -11.12
CA ILE A 495 -41.60 -31.49 -11.32
C ILE A 495 -41.39 -32.03 -12.73
N SER A 496 -40.51 -31.38 -13.50
CA SER A 496 -40.25 -31.76 -14.89
C SER A 496 -39.39 -33.01 -15.06
N ILE A 497 -38.44 -33.25 -14.13
CA ILE A 497 -37.48 -34.36 -14.19
C ILE A 497 -37.29 -34.91 -12.78
N THR A 498 -37.29 -36.23 -12.60
CA THR A 498 -36.96 -36.84 -11.31
C THR A 498 -35.52 -36.50 -10.91
N GLY A 499 -35.32 -35.95 -9.73
CA GLY A 499 -34.00 -35.46 -9.33
C GLY A 499 -33.94 -34.97 -7.89
N THR A 500 -32.78 -34.42 -7.53
CA THR A 500 -32.61 -33.78 -6.21
C THR A 500 -32.91 -32.29 -6.34
N TYR A 501 -33.78 -31.81 -5.45
CA TYR A 501 -34.24 -30.43 -5.42
C TYR A 501 -33.96 -29.80 -4.07
N ILE A 502 -33.57 -28.52 -4.10
CA ILE A 502 -33.44 -27.65 -2.94
C ILE A 502 -34.51 -26.57 -3.06
N LEU A 503 -35.36 -26.47 -2.05
CA LEU A 503 -36.43 -25.47 -1.96
C LEU A 503 -36.11 -24.58 -0.76
N PHE A 504 -36.07 -23.27 -0.94
CA PHE A 504 -35.89 -22.35 0.18
C PHE A 504 -36.72 -21.09 0.01
N SER A 505 -37.05 -20.47 1.14
CA SER A 505 -37.73 -19.19 1.16
C SER A 505 -36.77 -18.01 1.24
N SER A 506 -37.27 -16.86 0.74
CA SER A 506 -36.71 -15.55 1.02
C SER A 506 -37.85 -14.62 1.41
N SER A 507 -37.86 -14.19 2.65
CA SER A 507 -38.88 -13.32 3.24
C SER A 507 -38.26 -12.42 4.32
N GLY A 508 -38.96 -11.34 4.66
CA GLY A 508 -38.70 -10.59 5.89
C GLY A 508 -39.34 -11.23 7.13
N MET A 509 -40.21 -12.23 6.95
CA MET A 509 -40.83 -13.02 8.01
C MET A 509 -39.99 -14.24 8.34
N ASP A 510 -40.17 -14.77 9.54
CA ASP A 510 -39.68 -16.09 9.91
C ASP A 510 -40.57 -17.17 9.27
N THR A 511 -40.06 -17.91 8.28
CA THR A 511 -40.89 -18.79 7.44
C THR A 511 -40.61 -20.27 7.65
N VAL A 512 -41.69 -21.07 7.72
CA VAL A 512 -41.65 -22.52 7.85
C VAL A 512 -42.23 -23.17 6.60
N GLY A 513 -41.54 -24.19 6.08
CA GLY A 513 -41.95 -24.93 4.89
C GLY A 513 -42.27 -26.39 5.21
N TYR A 514 -43.46 -26.84 4.80
CA TYR A 514 -43.92 -28.23 4.90
C TYR A 514 -44.14 -28.80 3.50
N LEU A 515 -43.53 -29.93 3.20
CA LEU A 515 -43.65 -30.59 1.91
C LEU A 515 -44.41 -31.91 2.03
N TYR A 516 -45.51 -32.01 1.29
CA TYR A 516 -46.42 -33.15 1.26
C TYR A 516 -46.36 -33.88 -0.07
N GLN A 517 -46.60 -35.20 -0.04
CA GLN A 517 -46.93 -35.97 -1.25
C GLN A 517 -48.44 -35.96 -1.48
N ASP A 518 -48.86 -35.78 -2.72
CA ASP A 518 -50.25 -35.94 -3.19
C ASP A 518 -51.24 -34.89 -2.66
N VAL A 519 -51.63 -34.98 -1.38
CA VAL A 519 -52.68 -34.14 -0.78
C VAL A 519 -52.23 -33.58 0.57
N PHE A 520 -52.38 -32.28 0.75
CA PHE A 520 -52.31 -31.58 2.03
C PHE A 520 -53.72 -31.48 2.65
N ASN A 521 -53.82 -31.72 3.96
CA ASN A 521 -55.05 -31.55 4.74
C ASN A 521 -54.78 -30.71 5.98
N ALA A 522 -55.31 -29.49 6.03
CA ALA A 522 -55.11 -28.56 7.14
C ALA A 522 -55.66 -29.06 8.49
N SER A 523 -56.62 -30.00 8.48
CA SER A 523 -57.14 -30.66 9.69
C SER A 523 -56.30 -31.87 10.14
N SER A 524 -55.31 -32.29 9.34
CA SER A 524 -54.43 -33.41 9.64
C SER A 524 -53.04 -33.18 9.05
N VAL A 525 -52.31 -32.21 9.61
CA VAL A 525 -51.06 -31.68 9.02
C VAL A 525 -49.88 -32.68 9.01
N GLN A 526 -50.03 -33.83 9.64
CA GLN A 526 -49.03 -34.89 9.62
C GLN A 526 -49.32 -35.93 8.53
N SER A 527 -50.52 -35.91 7.95
CA SER A 527 -50.88 -36.82 6.86
C SER A 527 -50.09 -36.46 5.61
N ASN A 528 -49.42 -37.45 5.01
CA ASN A 528 -48.62 -37.32 3.78
C ASN A 528 -47.44 -36.34 3.84
N LEU A 529 -47.04 -35.87 5.03
CA LEU A 529 -45.87 -35.02 5.21
C LEU A 529 -44.60 -35.82 4.91
N ILE A 530 -43.80 -35.36 3.95
CA ILE A 530 -42.52 -36.00 3.60
C ILE A 530 -41.36 -35.31 4.32
N ASN A 531 -41.38 -33.97 4.38
CA ASN A 531 -40.30 -33.19 4.97
C ASN A 531 -40.81 -31.83 5.44
N PHE A 532 -40.19 -31.25 6.46
CA PHE A 532 -40.45 -29.87 6.87
C PHE A 532 -39.20 -29.25 7.50
N ASN A 533 -39.11 -27.93 7.46
CA ASN A 533 -38.04 -27.18 8.10
C ASN A 533 -38.54 -25.76 8.41
N ASP A 534 -38.13 -25.20 9.54
CA ASP A 534 -38.31 -23.81 9.92
C ASP A 534 -37.05 -22.96 9.67
N ASP A 535 -35.86 -23.54 9.84
CA ASP A 535 -34.59 -22.81 9.70
C ASP A 535 -33.59 -23.55 8.78
N GLY A 536 -33.20 -22.93 7.67
CA GLY A 536 -32.16 -23.45 6.78
C GLY A 536 -30.76 -23.46 7.41
N SER A 537 -30.57 -22.74 8.52
CA SER A 537 -29.41 -22.72 9.43
C SER A 537 -29.75 -21.90 10.68
N ILE A 538 -28.99 -22.03 11.77
CA ILE A 538 -29.18 -21.34 13.07
C ILE A 538 -29.14 -19.79 13.03
N TYR A 539 -28.99 -19.19 11.84
CA TYR A 539 -28.89 -17.75 11.63
C TYR A 539 -29.80 -17.23 10.48
N ILE A 540 -30.62 -18.09 9.87
CA ILE A 540 -31.56 -17.68 8.83
C ILE A 540 -32.96 -18.17 9.20
N ASN A 541 -33.85 -17.22 9.49
CA ASN A 541 -35.25 -17.44 9.82
C ASN A 541 -36.07 -17.82 8.55
N GLN A 542 -35.53 -18.70 7.72
CA GLN A 542 -36.09 -19.09 6.42
C GLN A 542 -35.95 -20.60 6.24
N PHE A 543 -37.03 -21.27 5.87
CA PHE A 543 -36.97 -22.71 5.60
C PHE A 543 -36.04 -23.04 4.43
N MET A 544 -35.38 -24.19 4.53
CA MET A 544 -34.70 -24.84 3.41
C MET A 544 -34.92 -26.35 3.47
N LEU A 545 -35.43 -26.93 2.38
CA LEU A 545 -35.69 -28.35 2.21
C LEU A 545 -34.81 -28.89 1.09
N GLN A 546 -34.09 -29.99 1.33
CA GLN A 546 -33.46 -30.78 0.28
C GLN A 546 -34.15 -32.13 0.19
N VAL A 547 -34.69 -32.45 -0.98
CA VAL A 547 -35.55 -33.61 -1.20
C VAL A 547 -35.35 -34.18 -2.59
N VAL A 548 -35.53 -35.49 -2.73
CA VAL A 548 -35.62 -36.15 -4.04
C VAL A 548 -37.09 -36.11 -4.46
N LEU A 549 -37.37 -35.47 -5.60
CA LEU A 549 -38.72 -35.36 -6.14
C LEU A 549 -38.82 -36.13 -7.45
N GLU A 550 -39.94 -36.84 -7.63
CA GLU A 550 -40.23 -37.62 -8.82
C GLU A 550 -41.07 -36.82 -9.82
N ALA A 551 -40.70 -36.88 -11.10
CA ALA A 551 -41.53 -36.31 -12.16
C ALA A 551 -42.89 -37.02 -12.22
N MET A 552 -43.95 -36.27 -12.55
CA MET A 552 -45.35 -36.73 -12.57
C MET A 552 -45.93 -37.14 -11.20
N THR A 553 -45.20 -36.94 -10.11
CA THR A 553 -45.74 -37.06 -8.76
C THR A 553 -46.19 -35.70 -8.26
N LYS A 554 -47.39 -35.64 -7.69
CA LYS A 554 -47.94 -34.41 -7.12
C LYS A 554 -47.29 -34.14 -5.77
N TYR A 555 -46.77 -32.94 -5.59
CA TYR A 555 -46.24 -32.46 -4.32
C TYR A 555 -46.88 -31.13 -3.96
N ILE A 556 -47.19 -30.94 -2.67
CA ILE A 556 -47.72 -29.69 -2.15
C ILE A 556 -46.71 -29.11 -1.16
N LEU A 557 -46.20 -27.91 -1.44
CA LEU A 557 -45.41 -27.12 -0.52
C LEU A 557 -46.33 -26.13 0.20
N VAL A 558 -46.43 -26.27 1.52
CA VAL A 558 -47.13 -25.33 2.39
C VAL A 558 -46.09 -24.40 3.03
N VAL A 559 -46.26 -23.11 2.80
CA VAL A 559 -45.45 -22.06 3.44
C VAL A 559 -46.28 -21.36 4.51
N THR A 560 -45.71 -21.22 5.70
CA THR A 560 -46.31 -20.52 6.84
C THR A 560 -45.24 -19.74 7.61
N THR A 561 -45.60 -19.15 8.75
CA THR A 561 -44.69 -18.40 9.62
C THR A 561 -44.37 -19.15 10.91
N TYR A 562 -43.23 -18.82 11.52
CA TYR A 562 -42.86 -19.38 12.82
C TYR A 562 -43.73 -18.83 13.96
N ASN A 563 -44.08 -17.53 13.92
CA ASN A 563 -45.00 -16.92 14.88
C ASN A 563 -46.43 -16.92 14.37
N GLU A 564 -47.37 -17.00 15.31
CA GLU A 564 -48.81 -16.94 15.05
C GLU A 564 -49.23 -15.59 14.44
N TYR A 565 -50.15 -15.63 13.48
CA TYR A 565 -50.73 -14.46 12.82
C TYR A 565 -49.75 -13.49 12.13
N ASP A 566 -48.48 -13.87 11.94
CA ASP A 566 -47.53 -13.08 11.16
C ASP A 566 -47.94 -13.06 9.68
N THR A 567 -47.81 -11.88 9.06
CA THR A 567 -48.18 -11.62 7.66
C THR A 567 -47.04 -10.92 6.94
N GLY A 568 -46.98 -11.07 5.62
CA GLY A 568 -45.88 -10.53 4.82
C GLY A 568 -45.68 -11.26 3.50
N SER A 569 -44.82 -10.69 2.65
CA SER A 569 -44.46 -11.29 1.38
C SER A 569 -43.34 -12.31 1.51
N PHE A 570 -43.33 -13.30 0.64
CA PHE A 570 -42.25 -14.27 0.54
C PHE A 570 -42.04 -14.70 -0.91
N SER A 571 -40.84 -15.18 -1.21
CA SER A 571 -40.55 -15.94 -2.42
C SER A 571 -40.04 -17.33 -2.07
N ILE A 572 -40.31 -18.29 -2.94
CA ILE A 572 -39.78 -19.64 -2.94
C ILE A 572 -38.83 -19.75 -4.13
N VAL A 573 -37.61 -20.21 -3.86
CA VAL A 573 -36.63 -20.53 -4.90
C VAL A 573 -36.38 -22.03 -4.87
N VAL A 574 -36.49 -22.66 -6.03
CA VAL A 574 -36.24 -24.09 -6.22
C VAL A 574 -35.07 -24.28 -7.17
N LEU A 575 -34.05 -24.99 -6.72
CA LEU A 575 -32.86 -25.38 -7.49
C LEU A 575 -32.84 -26.89 -7.65
N GLY A 576 -32.71 -27.41 -8.87
CA GLY A 576 -32.54 -28.86 -9.06
C GLY A 576 -32.38 -29.28 -10.51
N ASP A 577 -32.41 -30.58 -10.75
CA ASP A 577 -32.07 -31.19 -12.06
C ASP A 577 -33.00 -30.78 -13.24
N GLY A 578 -34.12 -30.10 -12.99
CA GLY A 578 -35.06 -29.63 -14.01
C GLY A 578 -35.93 -28.46 -13.54
N THR A 579 -36.75 -27.89 -14.42
CA THR A 579 -37.70 -26.80 -14.07
C THR A 579 -38.79 -27.29 -13.13
N VAL A 580 -39.28 -26.40 -12.26
CA VAL A 580 -40.45 -26.62 -11.40
C VAL A 580 -41.54 -25.60 -11.75
N GLY A 581 -42.73 -26.10 -12.10
CA GLY A 581 -43.92 -25.28 -12.26
C GLY A 581 -44.67 -25.14 -10.94
N PHE A 582 -45.35 -24.01 -10.73
CA PHE A 582 -46.11 -23.73 -9.51
C PHE A 582 -47.58 -23.48 -9.84
N ALA A 583 -48.49 -24.03 -9.04
CA ALA A 583 -49.92 -23.74 -9.10
C ALA A 583 -50.48 -23.56 -7.68
N GLU A 584 -51.36 -22.58 -7.48
CA GLU A 584 -52.05 -22.42 -6.20
C GLU A 584 -53.05 -23.55 -5.99
N VAL A 585 -53.10 -24.07 -4.75
CA VAL A 585 -54.08 -25.08 -4.37
C VAL A 585 -55.29 -24.36 -3.77
N GLU A 586 -56.41 -24.36 -4.50
CA GLU A 586 -57.70 -23.99 -3.91
C GLU A 586 -58.17 -25.14 -2.99
N GLU A 587 -58.48 -24.85 -1.72
CA GLU A 587 -59.05 -25.85 -0.82
C GLU A 587 -60.44 -26.29 -1.32
N THR A 588 -60.70 -27.60 -1.30
CA THR A 588 -62.02 -28.20 -1.49
C THR A 588 -62.60 -28.73 -0.19
#